data_AF-A0A536GL63-F1
#
_entry.id   AF-A0A536GL63-F1
#
_cell.length_a   1.000
_cell.length_b   1.000
_cell.length_c   1.000
_cell.angle_alpha   90.00
_cell.angle_beta   90.00
_cell.angle_gamma   90.00
#
_symmetry.space_group_name_H-M   'P 1'
#
loop_
_entity.id
_entity.type
_entity.pdbx_description
1 polymer ?
#
loop_
_entity_poly.entity_id
_entity_poly.type
_entity_poly.pdbx_seq_one_letter_code
_entity_poly.pdbx_strand_id
1 'polypeptide(L)'
;MTNFGNRRWWALGALTLAVLAVGLDGTVLSVALPTLASALHASESDLQWFSSGYLLVLAAAMLPAGLLGDRYGRKKVMLTSLILFGAGSVACAYAPSAGAFIAARAVLGLAGAGVIVMALSALTVLFTEEERPRAVGIWAAANFLALPLGPILGGWLLTHYWWGWVFLMNVPVALVGVVAAFALVPESRAPQRPGLDPVGVIASTAGLVGVTYGLIEAGQNGWGDARALVP
;
A
#
# COMPACT_ATOMS: atom_id res chain seq x y z
N MET A 1 8.60 -15.68 28.42
CA MET A 1 8.21 -16.37 27.18
C MET A 1 6.70 -16.54 27.17
N THR A 2 5.96 -15.58 26.60
CA THR A 2 4.49 -15.66 26.55
C THR A 2 4.06 -16.63 25.46
N ASN A 3 3.33 -17.67 25.83
CA ASN A 3 2.93 -18.77 24.98
C ASN A 3 1.82 -18.33 24.01
N PHE A 4 2.18 -17.87 22.81
CA PHE A 4 1.26 -17.37 21.78
C PHE A 4 0.77 -18.44 20.80
N GLY A 5 0.93 -19.73 21.11
CA GLY A 5 0.74 -20.90 20.23
C GLY A 5 -0.18 -20.68 19.02
N ASN A 6 -1.49 -20.58 19.24
CA ASN A 6 -2.49 -20.31 18.19
C ASN A 6 -2.67 -18.82 17.84
N ARG A 7 -2.50 -17.91 18.80
CA ARG A 7 -2.73 -16.47 18.62
C ARG A 7 -1.82 -15.84 17.55
N ARG A 8 -0.57 -16.29 17.44
CA ARG A 8 0.38 -15.81 16.42
C ARG A 8 0.02 -16.24 15.00
N TRP A 9 -0.61 -17.40 14.83
CA TRP A 9 -1.11 -17.85 13.52
C TRP A 9 -2.36 -17.08 13.08
N TRP A 10 -3.24 -16.74 14.02
CA TRP A 10 -4.34 -15.79 13.77
C TRP A 10 -3.82 -14.39 13.42
N ALA A 11 -2.78 -13.92 14.11
CA ALA A 11 -2.12 -12.66 13.78
C ALA A 11 -1.52 -12.68 12.36
N LEU A 12 -0.83 -13.77 11.99
CA LEU A 12 -0.35 -13.97 10.62
C LEU A 12 -1.48 -13.88 9.62
N GLY A 13 -2.60 -14.57 9.84
CA GLY A 13 -3.75 -14.55 8.93
C GLY A 13 -4.31 -13.14 8.73
N ALA A 14 -4.51 -12.39 9.81
CA ALA A 14 -5.03 -11.02 9.73
C ALA A 14 -4.05 -10.04 9.07
N LEU A 15 -2.75 -10.12 9.39
CA LEU A 15 -1.71 -9.31 8.76
C LEU A 15 -1.55 -9.65 7.28
N THR A 16 -1.61 -10.94 6.95
CA THR A 16 -1.58 -11.41 5.56
C THR A 16 -2.78 -10.91 4.79
N LEU A 17 -3.98 -10.93 5.37
CA LEU A 17 -5.19 -10.39 4.74
C LEU A 17 -5.05 -8.88 4.47
N ALA A 18 -4.51 -8.13 5.43
CA ALA A 18 -4.26 -6.70 5.27
C ALA A 18 -3.28 -6.41 4.11
N VAL A 19 -2.17 -7.14 4.03
CA VAL A 19 -1.21 -7.01 2.92
C VAL A 19 -1.81 -7.47 1.59
N LEU A 20 -2.61 -8.54 1.60
CA LEU A 20 -3.33 -9.02 0.43
C LEU A 20 -4.27 -7.94 -0.13
N ALA A 21 -4.96 -7.17 0.72
CA ALA A 21 -5.77 -6.03 0.26
C ALA A 21 -4.93 -4.94 -0.42
N VAL A 22 -3.71 -4.65 0.08
CA VAL A 22 -2.77 -3.73 -0.57
C VAL A 22 -2.37 -4.25 -1.97
N GLY A 23 -2.20 -5.56 -2.12
CA GLY A 23 -1.96 -6.19 -3.42
C GLY A 23 -3.16 -6.15 -4.36
N LEU A 24 -4.36 -6.47 -3.84
CA LEU A 24 -5.61 -6.45 -4.58
C LEU A 24 -5.92 -5.05 -5.13
N ASP A 25 -5.71 -4.02 -4.32
CA ASP A 25 -5.95 -2.64 -4.72
C ASP A 25 -5.18 -2.27 -6.01
N GLY A 26 -3.93 -2.71 -6.14
CA GLY A 26 -3.13 -2.51 -7.35
C GLY A 26 -3.63 -3.33 -8.55
N THR A 27 -4.06 -4.57 -8.34
CA THR A 27 -4.44 -5.49 -9.42
C THR A 27 -5.86 -5.25 -9.93
N VAL A 28 -6.79 -4.86 -9.04
CA VAL A 28 -8.17 -4.54 -9.41
C VAL A 28 -8.23 -3.26 -10.23
N LEU A 29 -7.35 -2.29 -9.95
CA LEU A 29 -7.29 -1.03 -10.69
C LEU A 29 -7.22 -1.26 -12.20
N SER A 30 -6.41 -2.23 -12.65
CA SER A 30 -6.27 -2.57 -14.07
C SER A 30 -7.59 -2.91 -14.77
N VAL A 31 -8.54 -3.52 -14.05
CA VAL A 31 -9.88 -3.83 -14.59
C VAL A 31 -10.83 -2.63 -14.45
N ALA A 32 -10.60 -1.76 -13.47
CA ALA A 32 -11.39 -0.55 -13.25
C ALA A 32 -10.99 0.63 -14.15
N LEU A 33 -9.78 0.65 -14.72
CA LEU A 33 -9.26 1.78 -15.52
C LEU A 33 -10.23 2.27 -16.60
N PRO A 34 -10.85 1.42 -17.45
CA PRO A 34 -11.79 1.90 -18.47
C PRO A 34 -13.05 2.56 -17.87
N THR A 35 -13.53 2.02 -16.74
CA THR A 35 -14.69 2.58 -16.03
C THR A 35 -14.32 3.92 -15.37
N LEU A 36 -13.13 4.01 -14.78
CA LEU A 36 -12.61 5.25 -14.18
C LEU A 36 -12.35 6.34 -15.22
N ALA A 37 -11.88 5.96 -16.42
CA ALA A 37 -11.67 6.90 -17.52
C ALA A 37 -12.93 7.69 -17.85
N SER A 38 -14.05 6.98 -18.01
CA SER A 38 -15.36 7.59 -18.29
C SER A 38 -15.94 8.29 -17.05
N ALA A 39 -15.87 7.68 -15.87
CA ALA A 39 -16.47 8.24 -14.65
C ALA A 39 -15.81 9.55 -14.19
N LEU A 40 -14.49 9.65 -14.32
CA LEU A 40 -13.72 10.82 -13.88
C LEU A 40 -13.31 11.76 -15.03
N HIS A 41 -13.76 11.47 -16.26
CA HIS A 41 -13.34 12.17 -17.47
C HIS A 41 -11.80 12.27 -17.57
N ALA A 42 -11.13 11.17 -17.22
CA ALA A 42 -9.69 11.11 -17.06
C ALA A 42 -8.99 10.95 -18.42
N SER A 43 -7.90 11.68 -18.60
CA SER A 43 -7.03 11.53 -19.78
C SER A 43 -6.23 10.21 -19.72
N GLU A 44 -5.62 9.81 -20.83
CA GLU A 44 -4.69 8.66 -20.83
C GLU A 44 -3.54 8.86 -19.83
N SER A 45 -3.04 10.09 -19.72
CA SER A 45 -2.01 10.47 -18.75
C SER A 45 -2.48 10.27 -17.31
N ASP A 46 -3.73 10.63 -17.00
CA ASP A 46 -4.30 10.41 -15.67
C ASP A 46 -4.37 8.91 -15.34
N LEU A 47 -4.82 8.07 -16.29
CA LEU A 47 -4.91 6.63 -16.09
C LEU A 47 -3.53 6.00 -15.81
N GLN A 48 -2.48 6.49 -16.47
CA GLN A 48 -1.11 6.09 -16.20
C GLN A 48 -0.70 6.50 -14.77
N TRP A 49 -1.05 7.71 -14.35
CA TRP A 49 -0.78 8.19 -12.99
C TRP A 49 -1.59 7.45 -11.91
N PHE A 50 -2.79 6.95 -12.20
CA PHE A 50 -3.59 6.16 -11.26
C PHE A 50 -2.84 4.91 -10.78
N SER A 51 -2.07 4.29 -11.69
CA SER A 51 -1.27 3.10 -11.43
C SER A 51 0.13 3.47 -10.94
N SER A 52 0.85 4.29 -11.72
CA SER A 52 2.25 4.63 -11.43
C SER A 52 2.40 5.45 -10.16
N GLY A 53 1.52 6.42 -9.89
CA GLY A 53 1.60 7.26 -8.69
C GLY A 53 1.52 6.45 -7.40
N TYR A 54 0.63 5.46 -7.36
CA TYR A 54 0.53 4.52 -6.23
C TYR A 54 1.81 3.72 -6.05
N LEU A 55 2.27 3.03 -7.10
CA LEU A 55 3.47 2.18 -7.04
C LEU A 55 4.73 2.98 -6.71
N LEU A 56 4.79 4.22 -7.19
CA LEU A 56 5.91 5.10 -6.94
C LEU A 56 6.01 5.46 -5.47
N VAL A 57 4.92 5.98 -4.89
CA VAL A 57 4.90 6.37 -3.48
C VAL A 57 5.07 5.13 -2.60
N LEU A 58 4.45 4.00 -2.98
CA LEU A 58 4.65 2.71 -2.33
C LEU A 58 6.13 2.38 -2.24
N ALA A 59 6.84 2.36 -3.37
CA ALA A 59 8.28 2.05 -3.41
C ALA A 59 9.13 3.07 -2.64
N ALA A 60 8.87 4.36 -2.80
CA ALA A 60 9.57 5.45 -2.09
C ALA A 60 9.46 5.31 -0.58
N ALA A 61 8.27 4.93 -0.11
CA ALA A 61 7.92 4.95 1.29
C ALA A 61 8.32 3.69 2.05
N MET A 62 8.71 2.59 1.38
CA MET A 62 9.10 1.35 2.07
C MET A 62 10.27 1.56 3.04
N LEU A 63 11.33 2.22 2.60
CA LEU A 63 12.50 2.50 3.45
C LEU A 63 12.16 3.47 4.60
N PRO A 64 11.57 4.66 4.36
CA PRO A 64 11.12 5.56 5.43
C PRO A 64 10.15 4.90 6.41
N ALA A 65 9.22 4.07 5.95
CA ALA A 65 8.26 3.39 6.81
C ALA A 65 8.96 2.45 7.80
N GLY A 66 10.00 1.73 7.37
CA GLY A 66 10.83 0.90 8.25
C GLY A 66 11.48 1.72 9.36
N LEU A 67 12.13 2.83 8.99
CA LEU A 67 12.78 3.74 9.94
C LEU A 67 11.80 4.37 10.93
N LEU A 68 10.61 4.77 10.45
CA LEU A 68 9.52 5.27 11.28
C LEU A 68 9.07 4.21 12.29
N GLY A 69 8.92 2.96 11.85
CA GLY A 69 8.54 1.83 12.71
C GLY A 69 9.55 1.58 13.82
N ASP A 70 10.84 1.58 13.48
CA ASP A 70 11.91 1.37 14.46
C ASP A 70 11.99 2.50 15.49
N ARG A 71 11.74 3.75 15.06
CA ARG A 71 11.81 4.94 15.92
C ARG A 71 10.58 5.17 16.80
N TYR A 72 9.38 5.13 16.21
CA TYR A 72 8.13 5.49 16.89
C TYR A 72 7.40 4.28 17.49
N GLY A 73 7.79 3.07 17.08
CA GLY A 73 7.18 1.81 17.49
C GLY A 73 6.41 1.17 16.35
N ARG A 74 6.71 -0.11 16.11
CA ARG A 74 6.18 -0.90 14.99
C ARG A 74 4.66 -1.02 15.04
N LYS A 75 4.09 -1.15 16.25
CA LYS A 75 2.63 -1.23 16.45
C LYS A 75 1.94 0.07 16.05
N LYS A 76 2.47 1.22 16.48
CA LYS A 76 1.87 2.53 16.18
C LYS A 76 1.87 2.79 14.68
N VAL A 77 3.01 2.57 14.02
CA VAL A 77 3.14 2.76 12.58
C VAL A 77 2.20 1.82 11.82
N MET A 78 2.12 0.54 12.21
CA MET A 78 1.16 -0.41 11.63
C MET A 78 -0.28 0.10 11.73
N LEU A 79 -0.72 0.53 12.91
CA LEU A 79 -2.09 1.01 13.12
C LEU A 79 -2.37 2.28 12.32
N THR A 80 -1.44 3.24 12.31
CA THR A 80 -1.61 4.48 11.52
C THR A 80 -1.66 4.18 10.03
N SER A 81 -0.84 3.25 9.53
CA SER A 81 -0.84 2.85 8.13
C SER A 81 -2.13 2.15 7.73
N LEU A 82 -2.67 1.27 8.57
CA LEU A 82 -3.96 0.61 8.30
C LEU A 82 -5.14 1.59 8.30
N ILE A 83 -5.16 2.55 9.24
CA ILE A 83 -6.17 3.60 9.29
C ILE A 83 -6.06 4.49 8.03
N LEU A 84 -4.84 4.90 7.67
CA LEU A 84 -4.59 5.71 6.49
C LEU A 84 -4.97 4.97 5.19
N PHE A 85 -4.73 3.66 5.13
CA PHE A 85 -5.10 2.81 4.00
C PHE A 85 -6.63 2.74 3.84
N GLY A 86 -7.36 2.53 4.94
CA GLY A 86 -8.82 2.56 4.94
C GLY A 86 -9.37 3.94 4.53
N ALA A 87 -8.85 5.02 5.10
CA ALA A 87 -9.25 6.38 4.75
C ALA A 87 -8.93 6.74 3.29
N GLY A 88 -7.75 6.37 2.80
CA GLY A 88 -7.34 6.54 1.40
C GLY A 88 -8.22 5.75 0.44
N SER A 89 -8.65 4.54 0.83
CA SER A 89 -9.60 3.73 0.05
C SER A 89 -10.96 4.41 -0.09
N VAL A 90 -11.47 4.99 0.99
CA VAL A 90 -12.71 5.81 0.96
C VAL A 90 -12.51 7.05 0.09
N ALA A 91 -11.37 7.73 0.21
CA ALA A 91 -11.07 8.91 -0.60
C ALA A 91 -11.00 8.58 -2.10
N CYS A 92 -10.44 7.43 -2.48
CA CYS A 92 -10.47 6.95 -3.86
C CYS A 92 -11.89 6.64 -4.34
N ALA A 93 -12.70 5.95 -3.52
CA ALA A 93 -14.07 5.58 -3.88
C ALA A 93 -14.95 6.81 -4.16
N TYR A 94 -14.75 7.90 -3.42
CA TYR A 94 -15.55 9.13 -3.53
C TYR A 94 -14.78 10.28 -4.18
N ALA A 95 -13.74 9.99 -4.97
CA ALA A 95 -12.96 11.03 -5.64
C ALA A 95 -13.83 11.81 -6.65
N PRO A 96 -13.88 13.16 -6.56
CA PRO A 96 -14.70 13.97 -7.46
C PRO A 96 -14.03 14.23 -8.83
N SER A 97 -12.74 13.94 -8.97
CA SER A 97 -11.96 14.19 -10.19
C SER A 97 -10.74 13.28 -10.29
N ALA A 98 -10.15 13.18 -11.49
CA ALA A 98 -8.91 12.42 -11.72
C ALA A 98 -7.75 12.88 -10.82
N GLY A 99 -7.55 14.19 -10.67
CA GLY A 99 -6.49 14.73 -9.80
C GLY A 99 -6.70 14.39 -8.32
N ALA A 100 -7.94 14.47 -7.83
CA ALA A 100 -8.27 14.06 -6.46
C ALA A 100 -8.06 12.56 -6.25
N PHE A 101 -8.38 11.75 -7.27
CA PHE A 101 -8.14 10.32 -7.27
C PHE A 101 -6.64 10.01 -7.21
N ILE A 102 -5.80 10.66 -8.04
CA ILE A 102 -4.32 10.51 -8.00
C ILE A 102 -3.76 10.84 -6.62
N ALA A 103 -4.21 11.94 -6.01
CA ALA A 103 -3.79 12.32 -4.67
C ALA A 103 -4.16 11.25 -3.63
N ALA A 104 -5.38 10.70 -3.70
CA ALA A 104 -5.82 9.60 -2.85
C ALA A 104 -5.00 8.30 -3.09
N ARG A 105 -4.64 8.01 -4.35
CA ARG A 105 -3.73 6.90 -4.72
C ARG A 105 -2.35 7.06 -4.12
N ALA A 106 -1.79 8.28 -4.12
CA ALA A 106 -0.51 8.56 -3.48
C ALA A 106 -0.56 8.28 -1.97
N VAL A 107 -1.64 8.71 -1.30
CA VAL A 107 -1.87 8.40 0.13
C VAL A 107 -2.00 6.89 0.37
N LEU A 108 -2.72 6.18 -0.49
CA LEU A 108 -2.81 4.71 -0.45
C LEU A 108 -1.46 4.03 -0.60
N GLY A 109 -0.61 4.50 -1.52
CA GLY A 109 0.74 3.97 -1.71
C GLY A 109 1.59 4.15 -0.46
N LEU A 110 1.56 5.34 0.14
CA LEU A 110 2.24 5.63 1.41
C LEU A 110 1.77 4.72 2.54
N ALA A 111 0.45 4.55 2.66
CA ALA A 111 -0.16 3.69 3.67
C ALA A 111 0.21 2.21 3.44
N GLY A 112 0.10 1.74 2.20
CA GLY A 112 0.43 0.37 1.79
C GLY A 112 1.88 0.01 2.10
N ALA A 113 2.82 0.95 1.90
CA ALA A 113 4.23 0.72 2.20
C ALA A 113 4.43 0.42 3.69
N GLY A 114 3.79 1.20 4.55
CA GLY A 114 3.79 0.98 5.99
C GLY A 114 3.16 -0.36 6.38
N VAL A 115 2.03 -0.73 5.78
CA VAL A 115 1.38 -2.03 6.05
C VAL A 115 2.32 -3.19 5.70
N ILE A 116 2.94 -3.18 4.52
CA ILE A 116 3.84 -4.25 4.06
C ILE A 116 5.06 -4.37 4.98
N VAL A 117 5.77 -3.26 5.22
CA VAL A 117 7.01 -3.27 5.99
C VAL A 117 6.75 -3.63 7.44
N MET A 118 5.69 -3.08 8.05
CA MET A 118 5.33 -3.41 9.43
C MET A 118 4.83 -4.84 9.58
N ALA A 119 4.17 -5.42 8.56
CA ALA A 119 3.71 -6.80 8.60
C ALA A 119 4.89 -7.77 8.64
N LEU A 120 5.88 -7.59 7.75
CA LEU A 120 7.13 -8.36 7.76
C LEU A 120 7.88 -8.22 9.09
N SER A 121 7.94 -6.99 9.62
CA SER A 121 8.51 -6.70 10.92
C SER A 121 7.77 -7.40 12.06
N ALA A 122 6.44 -7.52 12.01
CA ALA A 122 5.66 -8.21 13.02
C ALA A 122 5.93 -9.72 13.00
N LEU A 123 6.19 -10.31 11.83
CA LEU A 123 6.57 -11.72 11.73
C LEU A 123 7.87 -12.03 12.47
N THR A 124 8.86 -11.14 12.44
CA THR A 124 10.13 -11.37 13.15
C THR A 124 9.99 -11.30 14.67
N VAL A 125 8.96 -10.62 15.17
CA VAL A 125 8.64 -10.50 16.60
C VAL A 125 7.73 -11.64 17.08
N LEU A 126 6.80 -12.09 16.23
CA LEU A 126 5.79 -13.09 16.59
C LEU A 126 6.27 -14.55 16.44
N PHE A 127 7.24 -14.80 15.55
CA PHE A 127 7.74 -16.13 15.24
C PHE A 127 9.22 -16.29 15.59
N THR A 128 9.59 -17.48 16.04
CA THR A 128 11.00 -17.85 16.31
C THR A 128 11.79 -17.94 15.02
N GLU A 129 13.12 -17.96 15.09
CA GLU A 129 13.98 -18.06 13.91
C GLU A 129 13.71 -19.32 13.08
N GLU A 130 13.35 -20.44 13.74
CA GLU A 130 12.99 -21.71 13.11
C GLU A 130 11.64 -21.67 12.37
N GLU A 131 10.67 -20.93 12.91
CA GLU A 131 9.31 -20.84 12.34
C GLU A 131 9.17 -19.71 11.30
N ARG A 132 10.05 -18.71 11.34
CA ARG A 132 9.99 -17.51 10.51
C ARG A 132 10.02 -17.82 9.00
N PRO A 133 10.87 -18.71 8.46
CA PRO A 133 10.84 -19.05 7.04
C PRO A 133 9.48 -19.60 6.60
N ARG A 134 8.84 -20.42 7.45
CA ARG A 134 7.50 -20.97 7.17
C ARG A 134 6.42 -19.88 7.19
N ALA A 135 6.48 -18.97 8.17
CA ALA A 135 5.53 -17.86 8.26
C ALA A 135 5.66 -16.90 7.06
N VAL A 136 6.89 -16.56 6.66
CA VAL A 136 7.16 -15.73 5.47
C VAL A 136 6.71 -16.45 4.20
N GLY A 137 6.94 -17.77 4.09
CA GLY A 137 6.46 -18.57 2.97
C GLY A 137 4.93 -18.55 2.82
N ILE A 138 4.19 -18.71 3.93
CA ILE A 138 2.72 -18.63 3.94
C ILE A 138 2.25 -17.22 3.58
N TRP A 139 2.86 -16.19 4.17
CA TRP A 139 2.56 -14.79 3.86
C TRP A 139 2.77 -14.49 2.37
N ALA A 140 3.91 -14.91 1.80
CA ALA A 140 4.23 -14.70 0.40
C ALA A 140 3.26 -15.45 -0.51
N ALA A 141 3.02 -16.75 -0.24
CA ALA A 141 2.11 -17.58 -1.02
C ALA A 141 0.68 -17.04 -1.02
N ALA A 142 0.19 -16.56 0.13
CA ALA A 142 -1.12 -15.93 0.22
C ALA A 142 -1.16 -14.61 -0.56
N ASN A 143 -0.11 -13.79 -0.50
CA ASN A 143 -0.07 -12.54 -1.24
C ASN A 143 0.01 -12.74 -2.76
N PHE A 144 0.58 -13.84 -3.23
CA PHE A 144 0.52 -14.22 -4.66
C PHE A 144 -0.92 -14.42 -5.16
N LEU A 145 -1.86 -14.79 -4.28
CA LEU A 145 -3.27 -14.92 -4.66
C LEU A 145 -3.91 -13.57 -5.04
N ALA A 146 -3.34 -12.43 -4.62
CA ALA A 146 -3.84 -11.12 -5.00
C ALA A 146 -3.81 -10.86 -6.52
N LEU A 147 -2.89 -11.52 -7.24
CA LEU A 147 -2.76 -11.42 -8.70
C LEU A 147 -4.02 -11.89 -9.43
N PRO A 148 -4.47 -13.14 -9.28
CA PRO A 148 -5.71 -13.61 -9.92
C PRO A 148 -6.97 -13.08 -9.22
N LEU A 149 -6.96 -12.91 -7.89
CA LEU A 149 -8.15 -12.48 -7.16
C LEU A 149 -8.56 -11.05 -7.49
N GLY A 150 -7.60 -10.18 -7.81
CA GLY A 150 -7.90 -8.78 -8.14
C GLY A 150 -8.86 -8.64 -9.32
N PRO A 151 -8.50 -9.12 -10.52
CA PRO A 151 -9.39 -9.05 -11.68
C PRO A 151 -10.73 -9.77 -11.48
N ILE A 152 -10.75 -10.89 -10.75
CA ILE A 152 -11.98 -11.65 -10.48
C ILE A 152 -12.94 -10.86 -9.60
N LEU A 153 -12.47 -10.39 -8.43
CA LEU A 153 -13.27 -9.61 -7.50
C LEU A 153 -13.63 -8.25 -8.08
N GLY A 154 -12.68 -7.61 -8.78
CA GLY A 154 -12.84 -6.36 -9.49
C GLY A 154 -13.94 -6.39 -10.54
N GLY A 155 -13.85 -7.35 -11.45
CA GLY A 155 -14.84 -7.55 -12.50
C GLY A 155 -16.22 -7.80 -11.90
N TRP A 156 -16.32 -8.69 -10.90
CA TRP A 156 -17.59 -8.98 -10.22
C TRP A 156 -18.18 -7.74 -9.53
N LEU A 157 -17.36 -6.96 -8.82
CA LEU A 157 -17.81 -5.73 -8.18
C LEU A 157 -18.27 -4.69 -9.20
N LEU A 158 -17.55 -4.51 -10.31
CA LEU A 158 -17.90 -3.57 -11.37
C LEU A 158 -19.17 -3.97 -12.13
N THR A 159 -19.50 -5.27 -12.22
CA THR A 159 -20.72 -5.73 -12.88
C THR A 159 -21.97 -5.59 -12.00
N HIS A 160 -21.82 -5.66 -10.67
CA HIS A 160 -22.95 -5.65 -9.74
C HIS A 160 -23.14 -4.33 -8.99
N TYR A 161 -22.08 -3.53 -8.87
CA TYR A 161 -22.05 -2.31 -8.08
C TYR A 161 -21.34 -1.19 -8.83
N TRP A 162 -21.45 0.04 -8.33
CA TRP A 162 -20.71 1.18 -8.86
C TRP A 162 -19.20 1.05 -8.58
N TRP A 163 -18.38 1.71 -9.40
CA TRP A 163 -16.92 1.56 -9.40
C TRP A 163 -16.23 1.82 -8.06
N GLY A 164 -16.79 2.67 -7.19
CA GLY A 164 -16.20 2.96 -5.87
C GLY A 164 -16.08 1.74 -4.96
N TRP A 165 -16.92 0.71 -5.15
CA TRP A 165 -16.85 -0.53 -4.35
C TRP A 165 -15.54 -1.29 -4.47
N VAL A 166 -14.87 -1.16 -5.62
CA VAL A 166 -13.52 -1.70 -5.85
C VAL A 166 -12.53 -1.22 -4.80
N PHE A 167 -12.66 0.04 -4.34
CA PHE A 167 -11.79 0.59 -3.30
C PHE A 167 -12.39 0.36 -1.91
N LEU A 168 -13.71 0.44 -1.76
CA LEU A 168 -14.36 0.23 -0.46
C LEU A 168 -14.17 -1.19 0.10
N MET A 169 -13.93 -2.20 -0.74
CA MET A 169 -13.62 -3.56 -0.26
C MET A 169 -12.37 -3.62 0.64
N ASN A 170 -11.45 -2.65 0.50
CA ASN A 170 -10.27 -2.54 1.34
C ASN A 170 -10.61 -2.09 2.76
N VAL A 171 -11.73 -1.38 2.97
CA VAL A 171 -12.10 -0.78 4.26
C VAL A 171 -12.42 -1.85 5.31
N PRO A 172 -13.27 -2.88 5.05
CA PRO A 172 -13.46 -3.99 5.97
C PRO A 172 -12.16 -4.71 6.32
N VAL A 173 -11.28 -4.91 5.33
CA VAL A 173 -10.00 -5.59 5.54
C VAL A 173 -9.06 -4.75 6.40
N ALA A 174 -8.98 -3.44 6.14
CA ALA A 174 -8.22 -2.50 6.95
C ALA A 174 -8.73 -2.51 8.41
N LEU A 175 -10.06 -2.53 8.62
CA LEU A 175 -10.66 -2.58 9.95
C LEU A 175 -10.29 -3.88 10.69
N VAL A 176 -10.38 -5.03 10.03
CA VAL A 176 -9.93 -6.32 10.59
C VAL A 176 -8.44 -6.26 10.93
N GLY A 177 -7.62 -5.70 10.05
CA GLY A 177 -6.20 -5.47 10.28
C GLY A 177 -5.94 -4.59 11.51
N VAL A 178 -6.69 -3.49 11.68
CA VAL A 178 -6.57 -2.60 12.84
C VAL A 178 -6.89 -3.33 14.13
N VAL A 179 -8.01 -4.07 14.17
CA VAL A 179 -8.42 -4.84 15.34
C VAL A 179 -7.37 -5.91 15.68
N ALA A 180 -6.89 -6.64 14.68
CA ALA A 180 -5.88 -7.68 14.87
C ALA A 180 -4.53 -7.10 15.30
N ALA A 181 -4.05 -6.03 14.67
CA ALA A 181 -2.81 -5.35 15.04
C ALA A 181 -2.90 -4.78 16.46
N PHE A 182 -4.05 -4.21 16.82
CA PHE A 182 -4.28 -3.69 18.17
C PHE A 182 -4.26 -4.79 19.22
N ALA A 183 -4.92 -5.92 18.96
CA ALA A 183 -5.07 -7.01 19.93
C ALA A 183 -3.86 -7.95 20.02
N LEU A 184 -3.14 -8.16 18.92
CA LEU A 184 -2.16 -9.25 18.78
C LEU A 184 -0.72 -8.78 18.60
N VAL A 185 -0.48 -7.55 18.10
CA VAL A 185 0.88 -7.04 17.93
C VAL A 185 1.33 -6.38 19.24
N PRO A 186 2.39 -6.90 19.89
CA PRO A 186 2.98 -6.23 21.04
C PRO A 186 3.69 -4.95 20.60
N GLU A 187 3.71 -3.94 21.46
CA GLU A 187 4.52 -2.74 21.21
C GLU A 187 6.01 -3.14 21.28
N SER A 188 6.71 -2.99 20.16
CA SER A 188 8.15 -3.24 20.05
C SER A 188 8.82 -2.00 19.47
N ARG A 189 9.86 -1.52 20.15
CA ARG A 189 10.65 -0.32 19.80
C ARG A 189 12.13 -0.68 19.77
N ALA A 190 12.88 -0.11 18.83
CA ALA A 190 14.32 -0.31 18.78
C ALA A 190 15.01 0.29 20.05
N PRO A 191 16.02 -0.38 20.64
CA PRO A 191 16.73 0.12 21.83
C PRO A 191 17.48 1.44 21.59
N GLN A 192 18.00 1.64 20.37
CA GLN A 192 18.55 2.92 19.91
C GLN A 192 17.59 3.59 18.94
N ARG A 193 17.40 4.90 19.08
CA ARG A 193 16.63 5.74 18.16
C ARG A 193 17.50 6.08 16.94
N PRO A 194 17.21 5.58 15.72
CA PRO A 194 17.90 6.04 14.54
C PRO A 194 17.60 7.53 14.31
N GLY A 195 18.61 8.30 13.89
CA GLY A 195 18.42 9.68 13.42
C GLY A 195 17.43 9.70 12.26
N LEU A 196 16.55 10.72 12.23
CA LEU A 196 15.74 10.99 11.05
C LEU A 196 16.63 11.81 10.13
N ASP A 197 16.66 11.48 8.84
CA ASP A 197 17.23 12.32 7.80
C ASP A 197 16.09 12.89 6.95
N PRO A 198 15.46 14.00 7.39
CA PRO A 198 14.38 14.63 6.64
C PRO A 198 14.84 15.10 5.26
N VAL A 199 16.12 15.49 5.15
CA VAL A 199 16.70 15.95 3.89
C VAL A 199 16.79 14.78 2.91
N GLY A 200 17.30 13.62 3.35
CA GLY A 200 17.32 12.40 2.55
C GLY A 200 15.93 11.91 2.16
N VAL A 201 14.94 11.99 3.06
CA VAL A 201 13.54 11.64 2.75
C VAL A 201 12.97 12.57 1.69
N ILE A 202 13.13 13.89 1.85
CA ILE A 202 12.62 14.86 0.88
C ILE A 202 13.35 14.72 -0.46
N ALA A 203 14.68 14.61 -0.46
CA ALA A 203 15.49 14.48 -1.67
C ALA A 203 15.22 13.18 -2.43
N SER A 204 15.09 12.05 -1.73
CA SER A 204 14.74 10.76 -2.35
C SER A 204 13.32 10.76 -2.91
N THR A 205 12.36 11.35 -2.18
CA THR A 205 10.98 11.51 -2.66
C THR A 205 10.93 12.40 -3.89
N ALA A 206 11.58 13.56 -3.86
CA ALA A 206 11.61 14.52 -4.97
C ALA A 206 12.31 13.93 -6.20
N GLY A 207 13.46 13.27 -6.02
CA GLY A 207 14.18 12.62 -7.12
C GLY A 207 13.35 11.50 -7.77
N LEU A 208 12.66 10.70 -6.96
CA LEU A 208 11.84 9.60 -7.47
C LEU A 208 10.56 10.11 -8.18
N VAL A 209 9.92 11.16 -7.66
CA VAL A 209 8.82 11.87 -8.32
C VAL A 209 9.28 12.46 -9.64
N GLY A 210 10.41 13.16 -9.65
CA GLY A 210 10.97 13.77 -10.85
C GLY A 210 11.29 12.75 -11.93
N VAL A 211 12.04 11.69 -11.60
CA VAL A 211 12.40 10.62 -12.56
C VAL A 211 11.14 9.97 -13.15
N THR A 212 10.12 9.72 -12.35
CA THR A 212 8.89 9.07 -12.83
C THR A 212 8.04 10.01 -13.66
N TYR A 213 7.92 11.28 -13.26
CA TYR A 213 7.26 12.30 -14.06
C TYR A 213 7.94 12.45 -15.42
N GLY A 214 9.27 12.57 -15.44
CA GLY A 214 10.05 12.69 -16.67
C GLY A 214 9.90 11.47 -17.59
N LEU A 215 9.87 10.25 -17.04
CA LEU A 215 9.67 9.02 -17.82
C LEU A 215 8.25 8.93 -18.41
N ILE A 216 7.24 9.39 -17.66
CA ILE A 216 5.86 9.46 -18.14
C ILE A 216 5.75 10.47 -19.28
N GLU A 217 6.29 11.68 -19.11
CA GLU A 217 6.28 12.73 -20.14
C GLU A 217 7.08 12.32 -21.39
N ALA A 218 8.22 11.65 -21.21
CA ALA A 218 9.03 11.12 -22.32
C ALA A 218 8.26 10.08 -23.16
N GLY A 219 7.45 9.24 -22.51
CA GLY A 219 6.62 8.24 -23.19
C GLY A 219 5.48 8.86 -23.99
N GLN A 220 4.96 10.00 -23.55
CA GLN A 220 3.81 10.68 -24.16
C GLN A 220 4.23 11.67 -25.25
N ASN A 221 5.21 12.52 -24.96
CA ASN A 221 5.62 13.63 -25.84
C ASN A 221 6.95 13.37 -26.56
N GLY A 222 7.59 12.24 -26.27
CA GLY A 222 8.88 11.85 -26.82
C GLY A 222 10.06 12.32 -25.96
N TRP A 223 11.17 11.59 -26.07
CA TRP A 223 12.40 11.81 -25.28
C TRP A 223 13.08 13.17 -25.47
N GLY A 224 12.65 13.96 -26.46
CA GLY A 224 13.18 15.30 -26.75
C GLY A 224 12.41 16.44 -26.07
N ASP A 225 11.32 16.16 -25.34
CA ASP A 225 10.56 17.18 -24.64
C ASP A 225 11.34 17.71 -23.43
N ALA A 226 11.44 19.03 -23.29
CA ALA A 226 12.16 19.68 -22.20
C ALA A 226 11.55 19.34 -20.82
N ARG A 227 10.24 19.06 -20.76
CA ARG A 227 9.54 18.62 -19.55
C ARG A 227 9.87 17.19 -19.12
N ALA A 228 10.33 16.36 -20.06
CA ALA A 228 10.81 15.02 -19.76
C ALA A 228 12.26 15.03 -19.23
N LEU A 229 13.05 16.03 -19.65
CA LEU A 229 14.48 16.16 -19.31
C LEU A 229 14.74 16.97 -18.04
N VAL A 230 13.82 17.86 -17.66
CA VAL A 230 13.89 18.68 -16.45
C VAL A 230 12.53 18.63 -15.72
N PRO A 231 12.27 17.56 -14.93
CA PRO A 231 11.10 17.46 -14.07
C PRO A 231 11.25 18.23 -12.75
#